data_AF-A0A134CN82-F1
#
_entry.id   AF-A0A134CN82-F1
#
_cell.length_a   1.000
_cell.length_b   1.000
_cell.length_c   1.000
_cell.angle_alpha   90.00
_cell.angle_beta   90.00
_cell.angle_gamma   90.00
#
_symmetry.space_group_name_H-M   'P 1'
#
loop_
_entity.id
_entity.type
_entity.pdbx_description
1 polymer ?
#
loop_
_entity_poly.entity_id
_entity_poly.type
_entity_poly.pdbx_seq_one_letter_code
_entity_poly.pdbx_strand_id
1 'polypeptide(L)'
;GWKMIGGDTKVTKAEAGSVITLLTGNEGFKTNSQEVAEKNLVSGTLNALANKLWYMAHKTDTNLTGKVGIAEGLTTRSVSKTITVGGKTYNVPELNQLKDITWKENGQGQYKYTEAVDPGPQPPTPTPSQEDLKEITKITTLTKDMMIHVTEIKGVDKTVTPMYSAETADRQNPMVVDMAGHQLTLESDSTKRAVGIFVGNNKNIIVKNSDVTKKLFISAKTTDTVGANGIYLEGNARLTINGPVEINHVSTKGDSADGILFQGQKSEMTVNGDLKISDVAGLRERGNGVNAGGIVVTGQESKMKVTGQVDITGVKGSSLATNGDGTEISVGGGIISAAEDSNKEKNYHAVRVDSGTININTDGQTPGTVSTKIKGNMYVVGKHGKRVLEYSGGQLVDWEHSGVLNVALTTPDSYWTGAATYDSYTDDYGAGAGNTVHDVGQFNLWLQNGAVWTNESQSHETTTTVKAAKWNGAILNRLVGGSEPTKSGFIIQKENTPIDILSYKGNTTIFYAHTIEGKDSLGKGWKMIGGDTKVEKAETGSVITLLTGNEGLKTNSQEVADKNLVSGTLNALANKLWYMAHKTDTNLTGKVGIAEGLTS
;
A
#
# COMPACT_ATOMS: atom_id res chain seq x y z
N GLY A 1 -37.42 -9.95 -17.79
CA GLY A 1 -37.18 -9.49 -16.41
C GLY A 1 -38.24 -10.05 -15.49
N TRP A 2 -37.94 -10.18 -14.20
CA TRP A 2 -38.93 -10.58 -13.20
C TRP A 2 -40.02 -9.52 -13.02
N LYS A 3 -41.21 -9.95 -12.59
CA LYS A 3 -42.32 -9.05 -12.26
C LYS A 3 -42.11 -8.45 -10.88
N MET A 4 -42.15 -7.12 -10.79
CA MET A 4 -42.12 -6.42 -9.50
C MET A 4 -43.46 -6.54 -8.78
N ILE A 5 -43.44 -7.07 -7.56
CA ILE A 5 -44.63 -7.23 -6.70
C ILE A 5 -44.99 -5.97 -5.91
N GLY A 6 -44.04 -5.04 -5.74
CA GLY A 6 -44.26 -3.77 -5.05
C GLY A 6 -45.11 -2.78 -5.85
N GLY A 7 -45.80 -1.89 -5.14
CA GLY A 7 -46.55 -0.77 -5.72
C GLY A 7 -45.66 0.29 -6.34
N ASP A 8 -46.28 1.28 -6.97
CA ASP A 8 -45.58 2.38 -7.62
C ASP A 8 -45.25 3.50 -6.61
N THR A 9 -44.09 4.13 -6.77
CA THR A 9 -43.65 5.31 -6.01
C THR A 9 -43.83 6.55 -6.88
N LYS A 10 -44.66 7.50 -6.43
CA LYS A 10 -44.96 8.73 -7.17
C LYS A 10 -44.41 9.96 -6.47
N VAL A 11 -43.56 10.70 -7.16
CA VAL A 11 -43.00 11.97 -6.72
C VAL A 11 -43.63 13.09 -7.54
N THR A 12 -44.32 14.01 -6.87
CA THR A 12 -45.00 15.15 -7.51
C THR A 12 -44.09 16.37 -7.63
N LYS A 13 -43.12 16.54 -6.73
CA LYS A 13 -42.13 17.63 -6.71
C LYS A 13 -40.88 17.17 -5.95
N ALA A 14 -39.70 17.67 -6.32
CA ALA A 14 -38.44 17.38 -5.63
C ALA A 14 -37.61 18.65 -5.42
N GLU A 15 -36.84 18.71 -4.34
CA GLU A 15 -35.84 19.76 -4.10
C GLU A 15 -34.53 19.41 -4.79
N ALA A 16 -33.75 20.42 -5.19
CA ALA A 16 -32.49 20.24 -5.90
C ALA A 16 -31.55 19.28 -5.14
N GLY A 17 -31.03 18.26 -5.84
CA GLY A 17 -30.17 17.24 -5.26
C GLY A 17 -30.90 16.03 -4.65
N SER A 18 -32.22 15.93 -4.78
CA SER A 18 -32.99 14.78 -4.30
C SER A 18 -32.60 13.49 -5.02
N VAL A 19 -32.42 12.41 -4.27
CA VAL A 19 -32.11 11.07 -4.81
C VAL A 19 -33.09 10.04 -4.25
N ILE A 20 -33.66 9.21 -5.13
CA ILE A 20 -34.43 8.01 -4.75
C ILE A 20 -33.74 6.78 -5.32
N THR A 21 -33.42 5.83 -4.44
CA THR A 21 -32.88 4.53 -4.81
C THR A 21 -33.93 3.46 -4.61
N LEU A 22 -34.26 2.72 -5.67
CA LEU A 22 -35.10 1.53 -5.60
C LEU A 22 -34.21 0.27 -5.61
N LEU A 23 -34.47 -0.66 -4.70
CA LEU A 23 -33.71 -1.90 -4.58
C LEU A 23 -34.64 -3.11 -4.63
N THR A 24 -34.14 -4.22 -5.16
CA THR A 24 -34.77 -5.53 -5.07
C THR A 24 -33.75 -6.57 -4.59
N GLY A 25 -34.21 -7.64 -3.94
CA GLY A 25 -33.32 -8.71 -3.49
C GLY A 25 -32.71 -9.49 -4.65
N ASN A 26 -31.63 -10.22 -4.37
CA ASN A 26 -30.89 -11.00 -5.37
C ASN A 26 -31.45 -12.42 -5.58
N GLU A 27 -32.60 -12.77 -5.00
CA GLU A 27 -33.16 -14.12 -5.13
C GLU A 27 -33.50 -14.48 -6.58
N GLY A 28 -33.03 -15.64 -7.02
CA GLY A 28 -33.28 -16.12 -8.38
C GLY A 28 -32.44 -15.42 -9.45
N PHE A 29 -31.46 -14.59 -9.06
CA PHE A 29 -30.46 -14.03 -9.96
C PHE A 29 -29.12 -14.75 -9.82
N LYS A 30 -28.49 -15.05 -10.95
CA LYS A 30 -27.04 -15.24 -11.02
C LYS A 30 -26.41 -13.91 -11.43
N THR A 31 -26.27 -12.98 -10.48
CA THR A 31 -25.81 -11.60 -10.75
C THR A 31 -24.42 -11.53 -11.41
N ASN A 32 -23.62 -12.60 -11.31
CA ASN A 32 -22.29 -12.73 -11.92
C ASN A 32 -22.26 -13.57 -13.21
N SER A 33 -23.41 -14.02 -13.72
CA SER A 33 -23.47 -14.85 -14.92
C SER A 33 -23.16 -14.06 -16.18
N GLN A 34 -22.36 -14.66 -17.07
CA GLN A 34 -22.07 -14.11 -18.39
C GLN A 34 -23.10 -14.52 -19.45
N GLU A 35 -24.00 -15.45 -19.13
CA GLU A 35 -25.05 -15.92 -20.02
C GLU A 35 -25.94 -14.75 -20.45
N VAL A 36 -26.16 -14.62 -21.76
CA VAL A 36 -27.00 -13.58 -22.35
C VAL A 36 -28.40 -13.57 -21.73
N ALA A 37 -28.98 -14.75 -21.50
CA ALA A 37 -30.27 -14.91 -20.85
C ALA A 37 -30.28 -14.30 -19.43
N GLU A 38 -29.23 -14.53 -18.64
CA GLU A 38 -29.11 -14.04 -17.26
C GLU A 38 -28.83 -12.53 -17.21
N LYS A 39 -27.97 -12.00 -18.10
CA LYS A 39 -27.73 -10.55 -18.23
C LYS A 39 -29.00 -9.79 -18.65
N ASN A 40 -29.77 -10.36 -19.57
CA ASN A 40 -31.04 -9.82 -20.00
C ASN A 40 -32.10 -9.94 -18.90
N LEU A 41 -32.04 -11.00 -18.09
CA LEU A 41 -32.93 -11.17 -16.93
C LEU A 41 -32.66 -10.09 -15.87
N VAL A 42 -31.40 -9.84 -15.52
CA VAL A 42 -31.01 -8.76 -14.60
C VAL A 42 -31.41 -7.40 -15.14
N SER A 43 -31.02 -7.08 -16.39
CA SER A 43 -31.28 -5.77 -17.00
C SER A 43 -32.78 -5.51 -17.18
N GLY A 44 -33.53 -6.52 -17.63
CA GLY A 44 -34.98 -6.46 -17.72
C GLY A 44 -35.67 -6.32 -16.36
N THR A 45 -35.09 -6.86 -15.29
CA THR A 45 -35.61 -6.67 -13.92
C THR A 45 -35.30 -5.28 -13.39
N LEU A 46 -34.10 -4.75 -13.59
CA LEU A 46 -33.76 -3.37 -13.23
C LEU A 46 -34.66 -2.37 -13.96
N ASN A 47 -35.02 -2.65 -15.22
CA ASN A 47 -36.01 -1.85 -15.95
C ASN A 47 -37.43 -2.01 -15.38
N ALA A 48 -37.86 -3.22 -15.03
CA ALA A 48 -39.14 -3.45 -14.36
C ALA A 48 -39.22 -2.73 -13.00
N LEU A 49 -38.12 -2.65 -12.27
CA LEU A 49 -37.97 -1.91 -11.02
C LEU A 49 -37.99 -0.39 -11.26
N ALA A 50 -37.28 0.10 -12.27
CA ALA A 50 -37.27 1.52 -12.64
C ALA A 50 -38.67 2.02 -13.04
N ASN A 51 -39.47 1.17 -13.71
CA ASN A 51 -40.85 1.46 -14.08
C ASN A 51 -41.78 1.69 -12.88
N LYS A 52 -41.33 1.39 -11.65
CA LYS A 52 -42.07 1.67 -10.40
C LYS A 52 -41.88 3.09 -9.90
N LEU A 53 -40.88 3.83 -10.38
CA LEU A 53 -40.71 5.23 -10.00
C LEU A 53 -41.44 6.14 -10.99
N TRP A 54 -42.14 7.14 -10.48
CA TRP A 54 -42.83 8.13 -11.29
C TRP A 54 -42.47 9.54 -10.81
N TYR A 55 -42.04 10.40 -11.72
CA TYR A 55 -41.76 11.80 -11.46
C TYR A 55 -42.65 12.70 -12.31
N MET A 56 -43.69 13.25 -11.67
CA MET A 56 -44.73 14.01 -12.35
C MET A 56 -44.22 15.36 -12.88
N ALA A 57 -43.19 15.93 -12.24
CA ALA A 57 -42.60 17.20 -12.61
C ALA A 57 -41.43 17.10 -13.61
N HIS A 58 -41.10 15.91 -14.12
CA HIS A 58 -39.90 15.68 -14.95
C HIS A 58 -39.74 16.58 -16.19
N LYS A 59 -40.83 17.19 -16.69
CA LYS A 59 -40.80 18.12 -17.84
C LYS A 59 -40.35 19.53 -17.46
N THR A 60 -40.52 19.92 -16.21
CA THR A 60 -40.28 21.27 -15.70
C THR A 60 -39.23 21.29 -14.59
N ASP A 61 -38.76 20.13 -14.15
CA ASP A 61 -37.92 19.95 -12.96
C ASP A 61 -36.96 18.77 -13.17
N THR A 62 -35.68 18.99 -12.88
CA THR A 62 -34.58 18.00 -12.99
C THR A 62 -33.99 17.66 -11.63
N ASN A 63 -34.65 18.04 -10.54
CA ASN A 63 -34.11 17.96 -9.19
C ASN A 63 -34.05 16.54 -8.61
N LEU A 64 -34.76 15.58 -9.22
CA LEU A 64 -34.80 14.19 -8.78
C LEU A 64 -33.89 13.30 -9.63
N THR A 65 -32.90 12.68 -8.97
CA THR A 65 -32.13 11.56 -9.52
C THR A 65 -32.73 10.25 -9.04
N GLY A 66 -33.13 9.37 -9.97
CA GLY A 66 -33.56 8.01 -9.65
C GLY A 66 -32.41 7.01 -9.84
N LYS A 67 -32.30 6.02 -8.95
CA LYS A 67 -31.36 4.90 -9.07
C LYS A 67 -32.03 3.56 -8.84
N VAL A 68 -31.58 2.51 -9.52
CA VAL A 68 -32.00 1.12 -9.30
C VAL A 68 -30.81 0.21 -9.00
N GLY A 69 -31.02 -0.83 -8.20
CA GLY A 69 -30.00 -1.83 -7.90
C GLY A 69 -30.55 -3.16 -7.40
N ILE A 70 -29.69 -4.18 -7.41
CA ILE A 70 -29.94 -5.49 -6.80
C ILE A 70 -29.18 -5.53 -5.47
N ALA A 71 -29.88 -5.71 -4.35
CA ALA A 71 -29.28 -5.86 -3.03
C ALA A 71 -28.84 -7.32 -2.82
N GLU A 72 -27.62 -7.52 -2.35
CA GLU A 72 -27.03 -8.86 -2.19
C GLU A 72 -27.29 -9.42 -0.79
N GLY A 73 -27.29 -10.76 -0.64
CA GLY A 73 -27.38 -11.39 0.68
C GLY A 73 -26.17 -11.10 1.58
N LEU A 74 -26.30 -11.33 2.89
CA LEU A 74 -25.18 -11.23 3.85
C LEU A 74 -24.07 -12.23 3.47
N THR A 75 -22.92 -11.71 3.04
CA THR A 75 -21.67 -12.46 2.89
C THR A 75 -20.74 -12.11 4.05
N THR A 76 -19.76 -12.97 4.36
CA THR A 76 -18.84 -12.85 5.53
C THR A 76 -17.90 -11.63 5.49
N ARG A 77 -18.05 -10.71 4.53
CA ARG A 77 -17.05 -9.65 4.26
C ARG A 77 -17.58 -8.23 4.04
N SER A 78 -18.85 -7.94 4.32
CA SER A 78 -19.40 -6.58 4.05
C SER A 78 -19.73 -5.81 5.32
N VAL A 79 -19.12 -4.63 5.48
CA VAL A 79 -19.41 -3.63 6.55
C VAL A 79 -20.24 -2.44 6.06
N SER A 80 -20.78 -2.51 4.84
CA SER A 80 -21.62 -1.48 4.25
C SER A 80 -23.11 -1.70 4.58
N LYS A 81 -23.78 -0.61 4.95
CA LYS A 81 -25.20 -0.46 5.31
C LYS A 81 -26.13 -1.62 4.89
N THR A 82 -26.84 -2.23 5.85
CA THR A 82 -27.78 -3.33 5.60
C THR A 82 -29.24 -2.88 5.63
N ILE A 83 -30.12 -3.62 4.96
CA ILE A 83 -31.59 -3.48 5.06
C ILE A 83 -32.24 -4.83 5.32
N THR A 84 -33.28 -4.85 6.15
CA THR A 84 -34.06 -6.07 6.42
C THR A 84 -35.46 -5.94 5.85
N VAL A 85 -35.86 -6.88 4.98
CA VAL A 85 -37.19 -6.93 4.34
C VAL A 85 -37.73 -8.35 4.45
N GLY A 86 -38.92 -8.52 5.02
CA GLY A 86 -39.56 -9.83 5.15
C GLY A 86 -38.74 -10.88 5.91
N GLY A 87 -37.96 -10.47 6.92
CA GLY A 87 -37.12 -11.35 7.74
C GLY A 87 -35.75 -11.69 7.13
N LYS A 88 -35.42 -11.18 5.94
CA LYS A 88 -34.12 -11.35 5.29
C LYS A 88 -33.33 -10.06 5.31
N THR A 89 -32.02 -10.17 5.50
CA THR A 89 -31.10 -9.02 5.52
C THR A 89 -30.25 -9.01 4.25
N TYR A 90 -30.19 -7.84 3.62
CA TYR A 90 -29.43 -7.58 2.40
C TYR A 90 -28.40 -6.48 2.63
N ASN A 91 -27.28 -6.56 1.93
CA ASN A 91 -26.30 -5.49 1.79
C ASN A 91 -26.81 -4.48 0.76
N VAL A 92 -26.83 -3.20 1.12
CA VAL A 92 -27.14 -2.13 0.18
C VAL A 92 -25.96 -1.95 -0.77
N PRO A 93 -26.16 -2.00 -2.10
CA PRO A 93 -25.08 -1.78 -3.07
C PRO A 93 -24.42 -0.41 -2.90
N GLU A 94 -23.13 -0.33 -3.18
CA GLU A 94 -22.42 0.95 -3.21
C GLU A 94 -22.92 1.82 -4.38
N LEU A 95 -22.74 3.14 -4.27
CA LEU A 95 -23.29 4.11 -5.21
C LEU A 95 -22.85 3.87 -6.68
N ASN A 96 -21.66 3.30 -6.87
CA ASN A 96 -21.07 2.94 -8.16
C ASN A 96 -21.66 1.66 -8.80
N GLN A 97 -22.36 0.84 -8.01
CA GLN A 97 -23.03 -0.37 -8.49
C GLN A 97 -24.48 -0.11 -8.92
N LEU A 98 -25.09 0.96 -8.42
CA LEU A 98 -26.43 1.40 -8.81
C LEU A 98 -26.46 1.90 -10.26
N LYS A 99 -27.61 1.71 -10.93
CA LYS A 99 -27.86 2.21 -12.29
C LYS A 99 -28.81 3.39 -12.26
N ASP A 100 -28.54 4.38 -13.10
CA ASP A 100 -29.37 5.58 -13.16
C ASP A 100 -30.70 5.31 -13.89
N ILE A 101 -31.77 5.90 -13.35
CA ILE A 101 -33.10 5.90 -13.94
C ILE A 101 -33.21 7.12 -14.86
N THR A 102 -33.73 6.90 -16.07
CA THR A 102 -34.15 7.97 -16.98
C THR A 102 -35.67 8.10 -16.98
N TRP A 103 -36.21 9.24 -17.42
CA TRP A 103 -37.66 9.49 -17.42
C TRP A 103 -38.27 9.29 -18.82
N LYS A 104 -39.41 8.61 -18.90
CA LYS A 104 -40.32 8.59 -20.07
C LYS A 104 -41.13 9.89 -20.13
N GLU A 105 -41.77 10.17 -21.27
CA GLU A 105 -42.57 11.39 -21.47
C GLU A 105 -43.77 11.55 -20.52
N ASN A 106 -44.26 10.46 -19.96
CA ASN A 106 -45.34 10.46 -18.97
C ASN A 106 -44.81 10.57 -17.52
N GLY A 107 -43.49 10.70 -17.34
CA GLY A 107 -42.83 10.78 -16.04
C GLY A 107 -42.54 9.42 -15.40
N GLN A 108 -42.85 8.30 -16.05
CA GLN A 108 -42.45 6.99 -15.55
C GLN A 108 -40.94 6.79 -15.72
N GLY A 109 -40.28 6.26 -14.70
CA GLY A 109 -38.88 5.87 -14.76
C GLY A 109 -38.66 4.71 -15.73
N GLN A 110 -37.46 4.63 -16.29
CA GLN A 110 -36.97 3.51 -17.07
C GLN A 110 -35.46 3.35 -16.92
N TYR A 111 -35.00 2.11 -16.94
CA TYR A 111 -33.59 1.80 -17.11
C TYR A 111 -33.40 1.36 -18.55
N LYS A 112 -32.78 2.22 -19.36
CA LYS A 112 -32.47 1.90 -20.75
C LYS A 112 -31.28 0.94 -20.76
N TYR A 113 -31.51 -0.26 -21.25
CA TYR A 113 -30.48 -1.24 -21.50
C TYR A 113 -30.59 -1.71 -22.95
N THR A 114 -29.46 -2.09 -23.53
CA THR A 114 -29.45 -2.86 -24.78
C THR A 114 -29.51 -4.32 -24.37
N GLU A 115 -30.48 -5.07 -24.92
CA GLU A 115 -30.49 -6.53 -24.73
C GLU A 115 -29.15 -7.09 -25.20
N ALA A 116 -28.51 -7.86 -24.33
CA ALA A 116 -27.41 -8.71 -24.75
C ALA A 116 -27.98 -9.65 -25.83
N VAL A 117 -27.32 -9.71 -26.97
CA VAL A 117 -27.67 -10.64 -28.04
C VAL A 117 -26.59 -11.70 -28.04
N ASP A 118 -26.99 -12.97 -28.19
CA ASP A 118 -26.03 -14.03 -28.48
C ASP A 118 -25.29 -13.64 -29.76
N PRO A 119 -23.98 -13.42 -29.74
CA PRO A 119 -23.26 -13.14 -30.96
C PRO A 119 -23.36 -14.40 -31.82
N GLY A 120 -24.29 -14.39 -32.79
CA GLY A 120 -24.50 -15.50 -33.71
C GLY A 120 -23.18 -16.01 -34.30
N PRO A 121 -23.14 -17.26 -34.79
CA PRO A 121 -21.89 -17.98 -35.05
C PRO A 121 -20.95 -17.14 -35.92
N GLN A 122 -19.91 -16.58 -35.32
CA GLN A 122 -18.80 -16.00 -36.05
C GLN A 122 -18.18 -17.11 -36.91
N PRO A 123 -17.70 -16.81 -38.14
CA PRO A 123 -16.81 -17.74 -38.83
C PRO A 123 -15.70 -18.10 -37.85
N PRO A 124 -15.30 -19.39 -37.75
CA PRO A 124 -14.30 -19.81 -36.78
C PRO A 124 -13.01 -19.05 -37.10
N THR A 125 -12.80 -17.97 -36.36
CA THR A 125 -11.44 -17.61 -35.99
C THR A 125 -10.96 -18.85 -35.26
N PRO A 126 -9.80 -19.43 -35.57
CA PRO A 126 -9.32 -20.58 -34.85
C PRO A 126 -9.16 -20.15 -33.38
N THR A 127 -10.19 -20.40 -32.59
CA THR A 127 -10.09 -20.60 -31.15
C THR A 127 -9.22 -21.84 -31.08
N PRO A 128 -7.95 -21.73 -30.64
CA PRO A 128 -7.19 -22.93 -30.39
C PRO A 128 -8.05 -23.80 -29.49
N SER A 129 -8.21 -25.06 -29.86
CA SER A 129 -8.66 -26.08 -28.91
C SER A 129 -7.95 -25.79 -27.61
N GLN A 130 -8.69 -25.51 -26.53
CA GLN A 130 -8.16 -24.99 -25.27
C GLN A 130 -7.37 -26.05 -24.47
N GLU A 131 -6.80 -27.01 -25.16
CA GLU A 131 -5.60 -27.72 -24.74
C GLU A 131 -4.42 -26.81 -25.12
N ASP A 132 -3.99 -26.04 -24.10
CA ASP A 132 -2.68 -25.40 -23.98
C ASP A 132 -2.41 -24.12 -24.81
N LEU A 133 -3.02 -23.00 -24.42
CA LEU A 133 -2.43 -21.68 -24.74
C LEU A 133 -0.98 -21.68 -24.20
N LYS A 134 -0.02 -21.62 -25.11
CA LYS A 134 1.42 -21.63 -24.79
C LYS A 134 1.93 -20.29 -24.27
N GLU A 135 1.16 -19.22 -24.49
CA GLU A 135 1.38 -17.82 -24.10
C GLU A 135 0.11 -17.00 -24.39
N ILE A 136 0.03 -15.80 -23.80
CA ILE A 136 -1.01 -14.81 -24.04
C ILE A 136 -0.37 -13.56 -24.65
N THR A 137 -0.59 -13.37 -25.96
CA THR A 137 0.01 -12.27 -26.75
C THR A 137 -1.00 -11.30 -27.35
N LYS A 138 -2.28 -11.64 -27.24
CA LYS A 138 -3.42 -10.94 -27.85
C LYS A 138 -4.61 -10.98 -26.91
N ILE A 139 -5.67 -10.26 -27.29
CA ILE A 139 -6.95 -10.27 -26.57
C ILE A 139 -7.39 -11.71 -26.33
N THR A 140 -7.69 -12.03 -25.08
CA THR A 140 -8.00 -13.41 -24.64
C THR A 140 -9.11 -13.37 -23.61
N THR A 141 -10.04 -14.32 -23.71
CA THR A 141 -11.05 -14.59 -22.68
C THR A 141 -10.94 -16.03 -22.24
N LEU A 142 -10.81 -16.26 -20.94
CA LEU A 142 -10.74 -17.59 -20.36
C LEU A 142 -12.14 -18.22 -20.32
N THR A 143 -12.20 -19.55 -20.41
CA THR A 143 -13.44 -20.35 -20.30
C THR A 143 -13.32 -21.45 -19.24
N LYS A 144 -12.12 -21.58 -18.67
CA LYS A 144 -11.76 -22.50 -17.59
C LYS A 144 -10.55 -21.94 -16.87
N ASP A 145 -10.29 -22.45 -15.66
CA ASP A 145 -9.05 -22.19 -14.95
C ASP A 145 -7.86 -22.62 -15.84
N MET A 146 -6.84 -21.78 -15.92
CA MET A 146 -5.75 -21.93 -16.88
C MET A 146 -4.39 -21.74 -16.20
N MET A 147 -3.42 -22.59 -16.57
CA MET A 147 -2.03 -22.48 -16.19
C MET A 147 -1.17 -22.44 -17.45
N ILE A 148 -0.28 -21.45 -17.54
CA ILE A 148 0.69 -21.31 -18.63
C ILE A 148 2.09 -21.34 -18.01
N HIS A 149 2.84 -22.38 -18.34
CA HIS A 149 4.22 -22.56 -17.91
C HIS A 149 5.15 -22.44 -19.12
N VAL A 150 6.17 -21.58 -19.03
CA VAL A 150 7.14 -21.35 -20.12
C VAL A 150 8.58 -21.50 -19.64
N THR A 151 9.39 -22.17 -20.46
CA THR A 151 10.82 -22.42 -20.16
C THR A 151 11.81 -21.87 -21.19
N GLU A 152 11.33 -21.68 -22.42
CA GLU A 152 12.12 -21.18 -23.55
C GLU A 152 11.69 -19.77 -23.95
N ILE A 153 12.55 -19.06 -24.68
CA ILE A 153 12.28 -17.68 -25.15
C ILE A 153 11.04 -17.71 -26.06
N LYS A 154 10.04 -16.92 -25.71
CA LYS A 154 8.84 -16.75 -26.53
C LYS A 154 8.42 -15.28 -26.77
N GLY A 155 9.30 -14.31 -26.46
CA GLY A 155 8.97 -12.89 -26.57
C GLY A 155 10.14 -11.97 -26.99
N VAL A 156 9.93 -10.66 -26.82
CA VAL A 156 10.84 -9.56 -27.17
C VAL A 156 12.07 -9.55 -26.23
N ASP A 157 13.25 -9.19 -26.74
CA ASP A 157 14.49 -8.99 -25.96
C ASP A 157 14.97 -10.16 -25.08
N LYS A 158 14.90 -11.39 -25.59
CA LYS A 158 15.44 -12.59 -24.92
C LYS A 158 14.82 -12.87 -23.53
N THR A 159 13.62 -12.36 -23.29
CA THR A 159 12.84 -12.60 -22.07
C THR A 159 11.92 -13.81 -22.26
N VAL A 160 11.86 -14.69 -21.26
CA VAL A 160 10.93 -15.82 -21.17
C VAL A 160 9.72 -15.36 -20.39
N THR A 161 8.55 -15.32 -21.04
CA THR A 161 7.32 -14.83 -20.41
C THR A 161 6.09 -15.50 -21.00
N PRO A 162 5.09 -15.89 -20.18
CA PRO A 162 3.84 -16.47 -20.63
C PRO A 162 2.83 -15.39 -21.06
N MET A 163 3.05 -14.11 -20.72
CA MET A 163 2.15 -13.02 -21.08
C MET A 163 2.91 -11.75 -21.42
N TYR A 164 2.72 -11.27 -22.65
CA TYR A 164 3.20 -9.98 -23.11
C TYR A 164 2.27 -9.43 -24.17
N SER A 165 2.30 -8.14 -24.45
CA SER A 165 1.48 -7.57 -25.51
C SER A 165 2.18 -7.64 -26.87
N ALA A 166 1.50 -8.14 -27.91
CA ALA A 166 1.97 -8.00 -29.29
C ALA A 166 2.08 -6.52 -29.73
N GLU A 167 2.75 -6.27 -30.86
CA GLU A 167 3.08 -4.91 -31.35
C GLU A 167 1.87 -3.98 -31.48
N THR A 168 0.68 -4.51 -31.75
CA THR A 168 -0.52 -3.71 -32.02
C THR A 168 -1.22 -3.16 -30.77
N ALA A 169 -0.87 -3.63 -29.57
CA ALA A 169 -1.46 -3.09 -28.35
C ALA A 169 -0.79 -1.77 -27.96
N ASP A 170 -1.60 -0.74 -27.73
CA ASP A 170 -1.14 0.60 -27.36
C ASP A 170 -2.11 1.25 -26.33
N ARG A 171 -1.88 2.52 -26.00
CA ARG A 171 -2.70 3.23 -25.01
C ARG A 171 -4.17 3.34 -25.44
N GLN A 172 -4.46 3.45 -26.73
CA GLN A 172 -5.82 3.55 -27.28
C GLN A 172 -6.47 2.18 -27.45
N ASN A 173 -5.66 1.16 -27.74
CA ASN A 173 -6.07 -0.20 -28.07
C ASN A 173 -5.37 -1.19 -27.12
N PRO A 174 -5.81 -1.30 -25.85
CA PRO A 174 -5.18 -2.20 -24.89
C PRO A 174 -5.37 -3.66 -25.25
N MET A 175 -4.38 -4.50 -24.93
CA MET A 175 -4.59 -5.94 -24.86
C MET A 175 -5.46 -6.25 -23.64
N VAL A 176 -6.63 -6.86 -23.86
CA VAL A 176 -7.54 -7.25 -22.77
C VAL A 176 -7.45 -8.75 -22.53
N VAL A 177 -7.14 -9.13 -21.29
CA VAL A 177 -7.21 -10.51 -20.79
C VAL A 177 -8.39 -10.59 -19.83
N ASP A 178 -9.47 -11.22 -20.26
CA ASP A 178 -10.65 -11.43 -19.43
C ASP A 178 -10.59 -12.82 -18.80
N MET A 179 -10.39 -12.89 -17.48
CA MET A 179 -10.41 -14.13 -16.73
C MET A 179 -11.80 -14.72 -16.62
N ALA A 180 -12.87 -13.95 -16.88
CA ALA A 180 -14.26 -14.42 -16.92
C ALA A 180 -14.71 -15.28 -15.72
N GLY A 181 -14.17 -15.02 -14.53
CA GLY A 181 -14.46 -15.79 -13.32
C GLY A 181 -13.65 -17.09 -13.17
N HIS A 182 -12.52 -17.20 -13.85
CA HIS A 182 -11.58 -18.31 -13.77
C HIS A 182 -10.24 -17.89 -13.15
N GLN A 183 -9.50 -18.87 -12.64
CA GLN A 183 -8.12 -18.68 -12.18
C GLN A 183 -7.16 -18.64 -13.38
N LEU A 184 -6.16 -17.76 -13.33
CA LEU A 184 -5.07 -17.73 -14.29
C LEU A 184 -3.75 -17.84 -13.54
N THR A 185 -2.93 -18.83 -13.91
CA THR A 185 -1.59 -19.04 -13.36
C THR A 185 -0.56 -18.86 -14.47
N LEU A 186 0.43 -18.00 -14.23
CA LEU A 186 1.50 -17.64 -15.16
C LEU A 186 2.85 -17.98 -14.54
N GLU A 187 3.57 -18.93 -15.13
CA GLU A 187 4.84 -19.41 -14.60
C GLU A 187 5.94 -19.31 -15.66
N SER A 188 7.10 -18.82 -15.24
CA SER A 188 8.31 -18.81 -16.04
C SER A 188 9.46 -19.49 -15.29
N ASP A 189 10.11 -20.49 -15.87
CA ASP A 189 11.37 -21.07 -15.35
C ASP A 189 12.41 -21.14 -16.48
N SER A 190 13.49 -20.37 -16.40
CA SER A 190 14.49 -20.35 -17.48
C SER A 190 15.93 -20.20 -17.02
N THR A 191 16.87 -20.44 -17.92
CA THR A 191 18.27 -19.96 -17.79
C THR A 191 18.42 -18.52 -18.29
N LYS A 192 17.40 -17.98 -18.96
CA LYS A 192 17.31 -16.57 -19.38
C LYS A 192 16.43 -15.78 -18.41
N ARG A 193 16.29 -14.48 -18.65
CA ARG A 193 15.44 -13.61 -17.82
C ARG A 193 14.02 -14.15 -17.85
N ALA A 194 13.50 -14.53 -16.69
CA ALA A 194 12.15 -15.08 -16.54
C ALA A 194 11.21 -13.97 -16.04
N VAL A 195 10.07 -13.79 -16.71
CA VAL A 195 9.09 -12.75 -16.37
C VAL A 195 7.68 -13.28 -16.45
N GLY A 196 6.90 -13.20 -15.38
CA GLY A 196 5.49 -13.63 -15.39
C GLY A 196 4.59 -12.81 -16.33
N ILE A 197 4.66 -11.48 -16.25
CA ILE A 197 4.00 -10.56 -17.18
C ILE A 197 4.99 -9.48 -17.64
N PHE A 198 5.22 -9.39 -18.94
CA PHE A 198 6.08 -8.37 -19.54
C PHE A 198 5.24 -7.32 -20.28
N VAL A 199 5.38 -6.06 -19.89
CA VAL A 199 4.72 -4.92 -20.53
C VAL A 199 5.77 -4.05 -21.18
N GLY A 200 5.94 -4.22 -22.49
CA GLY A 200 6.97 -3.53 -23.26
C GLY A 200 6.71 -2.03 -23.45
N ASN A 201 7.65 -1.37 -24.10
CA ASN A 201 7.58 0.07 -24.34
C ASN A 201 6.29 0.51 -25.06
N ASN A 202 5.62 1.54 -24.53
CA ASN A 202 4.35 2.11 -25.03
C ASN A 202 3.18 1.12 -25.09
N LYS A 203 3.24 0.00 -24.35
CA LYS A 203 2.21 -1.02 -24.36
C LYS A 203 1.20 -0.85 -23.23
N ASN A 204 0.00 -1.38 -23.44
CA ASN A 204 -1.09 -1.33 -22.47
C ASN A 204 -1.77 -2.70 -22.36
N ILE A 205 -1.84 -3.24 -21.15
CA ILE A 205 -2.52 -4.50 -20.83
C ILE A 205 -3.58 -4.23 -19.76
N ILE A 206 -4.77 -4.80 -19.95
CA ILE A 206 -5.85 -4.80 -18.97
C ILE A 206 -6.23 -6.24 -18.67
N VAL A 207 -6.05 -6.67 -17.42
CA VAL A 207 -6.57 -7.94 -16.91
C VAL A 207 -7.87 -7.68 -16.17
N LYS A 208 -8.94 -8.39 -16.55
CA LYS A 208 -10.25 -8.32 -15.90
C LYS A 208 -10.51 -9.63 -15.17
N ASN A 209 -10.92 -9.53 -13.92
CA ASN A 209 -11.45 -10.65 -13.17
C ASN A 209 -12.76 -10.25 -12.50
N SER A 210 -13.86 -10.86 -12.91
CA SER A 210 -15.19 -10.63 -12.36
C SER A 210 -15.44 -11.39 -11.06
N ASP A 211 -14.63 -12.40 -10.72
CA ASP A 211 -14.76 -13.20 -9.51
C ASP A 211 -13.56 -12.96 -8.57
N VAL A 212 -13.81 -12.25 -7.47
CA VAL A 212 -12.79 -11.92 -6.47
C VAL A 212 -12.27 -13.15 -5.68
N THR A 213 -12.89 -14.32 -5.84
CA THR A 213 -12.40 -15.58 -5.24
C THR A 213 -11.37 -16.27 -6.12
N LYS A 214 -11.36 -15.97 -7.42
CA LYS A 214 -10.32 -16.41 -8.35
C LYS A 214 -9.21 -15.36 -8.37
N LYS A 215 -7.97 -15.80 -8.56
CA LYS A 215 -6.82 -14.90 -8.55
C LYS A 215 -5.96 -15.09 -9.79
N LEU A 216 -5.20 -14.05 -10.09
CA LEU A 216 -4.06 -14.11 -10.99
C LEU A 216 -2.82 -14.54 -10.19
N PHE A 217 -2.31 -15.73 -10.47
CA PHE A 217 -1.11 -16.28 -9.85
C PHE A 217 0.08 -16.10 -10.77
N ILE A 218 1.21 -15.64 -10.23
CA ILE A 218 2.42 -15.35 -11.00
C ILE A 218 3.64 -15.90 -10.28
N SER A 219 4.50 -16.61 -11.02
CA SER A 219 5.83 -17.00 -10.55
C SER A 219 6.89 -16.84 -11.65
N ALA A 220 8.12 -16.54 -11.27
CA ALA A 220 9.21 -16.34 -12.20
C ALA A 220 10.55 -16.75 -11.59
N LYS A 221 11.21 -17.74 -12.19
CA LYS A 221 12.44 -18.31 -11.69
C LYS A 221 13.51 -18.35 -12.77
N THR A 222 14.72 -17.98 -12.38
CA THR A 222 15.90 -18.15 -13.20
C THR A 222 16.92 -19.05 -12.51
N THR A 223 17.41 -20.06 -13.23
CA THR A 223 18.45 -21.00 -12.75
C THR A 223 19.88 -20.53 -13.04
N ASP A 224 20.04 -19.38 -13.69
CA ASP A 224 21.29 -18.64 -13.94
C ASP A 224 21.28 -17.30 -13.15
N THR A 225 22.18 -16.38 -13.48
CA THR A 225 22.45 -15.14 -12.77
C THR A 225 21.75 -13.90 -13.35
N VAL A 226 20.99 -14.07 -14.43
CA VAL A 226 20.13 -13.02 -14.99
C VAL A 226 18.87 -12.83 -14.14
N GLY A 227 18.27 -11.64 -14.20
CA GLY A 227 17.17 -11.30 -13.29
C GLY A 227 15.88 -12.10 -13.54
N ALA A 228 15.02 -12.16 -12.53
CA ALA A 228 13.69 -12.75 -12.60
C ALA A 228 12.65 -11.78 -12.06
N ASN A 229 11.51 -11.62 -12.74
CA ASN A 229 10.49 -10.67 -12.31
C ASN A 229 9.09 -11.26 -12.36
N GLY A 230 8.25 -11.04 -11.35
CA GLY A 230 6.83 -11.42 -11.45
C GLY A 230 6.16 -10.60 -12.57
N ILE A 231 6.29 -9.28 -12.48
CA ILE A 231 5.81 -8.32 -13.48
C ILE A 231 6.93 -7.34 -13.82
N TYR A 232 7.12 -7.06 -15.12
CA TYR A 232 8.16 -6.15 -15.61
C TYR A 232 7.55 -5.12 -16.57
N LEU A 233 7.72 -3.83 -16.27
CA LEU A 233 7.24 -2.71 -17.08
C LEU A 233 8.40 -1.90 -17.66
N GLU A 234 8.40 -1.74 -18.99
CA GLU A 234 9.29 -0.84 -19.72
C GLU A 234 8.71 0.58 -19.81
N GLY A 235 9.22 1.43 -20.72
CA GLY A 235 8.90 2.86 -20.77
C GLY A 235 7.51 3.13 -21.33
N ASN A 236 6.79 4.08 -20.71
CA ASN A 236 5.44 4.47 -21.09
C ASN A 236 4.43 3.30 -21.11
N ALA A 237 4.72 2.24 -20.35
CA ALA A 237 3.94 1.02 -20.25
C ALA A 237 2.77 1.20 -19.28
N ARG A 238 1.66 0.51 -19.52
CA ARG A 238 0.48 0.51 -18.65
C ARG A 238 -0.04 -0.88 -18.37
N LEU A 239 -0.32 -1.16 -17.11
CA LEU A 239 -0.95 -2.40 -16.67
C LEU A 239 -2.06 -2.12 -15.67
N THR A 240 -3.29 -2.53 -15.99
CA THR A 240 -4.40 -2.50 -15.04
C THR A 240 -4.86 -3.92 -14.76
N ILE A 241 -4.92 -4.32 -13.50
CA ILE A 241 -5.47 -5.61 -13.09
C ILE A 241 -6.68 -5.35 -12.20
N ASN A 242 -7.85 -5.85 -12.60
CA ASN A 242 -9.07 -5.78 -11.79
C ASN A 242 -9.29 -7.14 -11.12
N GLY A 243 -9.12 -7.21 -9.81
CA GLY A 243 -9.17 -8.46 -9.03
C GLY A 243 -7.87 -8.77 -8.29
N PRO A 244 -7.88 -9.82 -7.44
CA PRO A 244 -6.74 -10.15 -6.59
C PRO A 244 -5.57 -10.77 -7.36
N VAL A 245 -4.36 -10.43 -6.93
CA VAL A 245 -3.10 -10.90 -7.51
C VAL A 245 -2.25 -11.56 -6.44
N GLU A 246 -1.66 -12.71 -6.75
CA GLU A 246 -0.69 -13.40 -5.90
C GLU A 246 0.58 -13.70 -6.70
N ILE A 247 1.68 -13.05 -6.31
CA ILE A 247 3.01 -13.26 -6.87
C ILE A 247 3.82 -14.05 -5.86
N ASN A 248 4.35 -15.21 -6.23
CA ASN A 248 5.19 -16.00 -5.33
C ASN A 248 6.38 -16.64 -6.06
N HIS A 249 7.38 -17.05 -5.30
CA HIS A 249 8.55 -17.77 -5.80
C HIS A 249 9.29 -17.03 -6.93
N VAL A 250 9.50 -15.73 -6.78
CA VAL A 250 10.29 -14.95 -7.73
C VAL A 250 11.76 -15.02 -7.35
N SER A 251 12.57 -15.73 -8.14
CA SER A 251 13.95 -16.00 -7.71
C SER A 251 14.97 -16.12 -8.84
N THR A 252 16.21 -15.78 -8.53
CA THR A 252 17.37 -15.96 -9.44
C THR A 252 18.60 -16.45 -8.66
N LYS A 253 19.52 -17.17 -9.31
CA LYS A 253 20.87 -17.39 -8.73
C LYS A 253 21.71 -16.10 -8.73
N GLY A 254 21.27 -15.06 -9.42
CA GLY A 254 21.89 -13.75 -9.48
C GLY A 254 21.53 -12.85 -8.30
N ASP A 255 21.58 -11.54 -8.53
CA ASP A 255 21.28 -10.53 -7.50
C ASP A 255 19.86 -9.98 -7.59
N SER A 256 19.28 -9.90 -8.80
CA SER A 256 18.06 -9.13 -9.06
C SER A 256 16.84 -10.01 -9.28
N ALA A 257 15.95 -10.01 -8.30
CA ALA A 257 14.64 -10.64 -8.38
C ALA A 257 13.59 -9.68 -7.81
N ASP A 258 12.56 -9.36 -8.60
CA ASP A 258 11.53 -8.41 -8.14
C ASP A 258 10.12 -8.95 -8.40
N GLY A 259 9.25 -8.88 -7.40
CA GLY A 259 7.83 -9.21 -7.58
C GLY A 259 7.21 -8.36 -8.70
N ILE A 260 7.41 -7.04 -8.62
CA ILE A 260 7.00 -6.06 -9.63
C ILE A 260 8.14 -5.07 -9.84
N LEU A 261 8.59 -4.89 -11.08
CA LEU A 261 9.64 -3.95 -11.47
C LEU A 261 9.16 -2.99 -12.56
N PHE A 262 9.28 -1.69 -12.29
CA PHE A 262 9.16 -0.63 -13.31
C PHE A 262 10.55 -0.16 -13.68
N GLN A 263 11.08 -0.68 -14.78
CA GLN A 263 12.39 -0.26 -15.29
C GLN A 263 12.30 0.99 -16.16
N GLY A 264 11.23 1.12 -16.94
CA GLY A 264 11.07 2.26 -17.84
C GLY A 264 10.32 3.44 -17.22
N GLN A 265 10.56 4.62 -17.78
CA GLN A 265 10.00 5.89 -17.30
C GLN A 265 8.52 6.05 -17.70
N LYS A 266 7.76 6.86 -16.95
CA LYS A 266 6.36 7.25 -17.24
C LYS A 266 5.39 6.07 -17.35
N SER A 267 5.67 5.02 -16.61
CA SER A 267 4.90 3.78 -16.62
C SER A 267 3.97 3.69 -15.44
N GLU A 268 2.81 3.09 -15.65
CA GLU A 268 1.74 3.06 -14.65
C GLU A 268 1.22 1.64 -14.47
N MET A 269 1.11 1.20 -13.21
CA MET A 269 0.39 -0.02 -12.88
C MET A 269 -0.66 0.26 -11.81
N THR A 270 -1.83 -0.34 -11.97
CA THR A 270 -2.90 -0.30 -10.98
C THR A 270 -3.45 -1.70 -10.74
N VAL A 271 -3.49 -2.11 -9.48
CA VAL A 271 -4.22 -3.30 -9.02
C VAL A 271 -5.48 -2.84 -8.29
N ASN A 272 -6.63 -3.04 -8.92
CA ASN A 272 -7.95 -2.82 -8.34
C ASN A 272 -8.39 -4.08 -7.59
N GLY A 273 -7.70 -4.39 -6.49
CA GLY A 273 -7.87 -5.61 -5.69
C GLY A 273 -6.74 -5.81 -4.70
N ASP A 274 -6.78 -6.92 -3.95
CA ASP A 274 -5.72 -7.30 -3.03
C ASP A 274 -4.47 -7.77 -3.78
N LEU A 275 -3.29 -7.45 -3.26
CA LEU A 275 -2.01 -7.87 -3.81
C LEU A 275 -1.21 -8.60 -2.73
N LYS A 276 -0.83 -9.84 -3.02
CA LYS A 276 0.10 -10.61 -2.20
C LYS A 276 1.39 -10.87 -2.96
N ILE A 277 2.53 -10.61 -2.33
CA ILE A 277 3.86 -10.94 -2.85
C ILE A 277 4.62 -11.72 -1.77
N SER A 278 5.10 -12.93 -2.09
CA SER A 278 5.94 -13.70 -1.18
C SER A 278 7.15 -14.32 -1.85
N ASP A 279 8.17 -14.64 -1.05
CA ASP A 279 9.31 -15.48 -1.45
C ASP A 279 10.08 -14.91 -2.65
N VAL A 280 10.52 -13.65 -2.52
CA VAL A 280 11.33 -12.96 -3.54
C VAL A 280 12.79 -12.93 -3.13
N ALA A 281 13.68 -13.49 -3.97
CA ALA A 281 15.10 -13.62 -3.61
C ALA A 281 16.09 -13.65 -4.79
N GLY A 282 17.12 -12.82 -4.72
CA GLY A 282 18.36 -12.96 -5.48
C GLY A 282 19.43 -13.68 -4.65
N LEU A 283 19.76 -14.93 -5.00
CA LEU A 283 20.54 -15.82 -4.12
C LEU A 283 22.03 -15.49 -4.03
N ARG A 284 22.58 -14.65 -4.92
CA ARG A 284 23.98 -14.21 -4.82
C ARG A 284 24.15 -13.07 -3.80
N GLU A 285 23.08 -12.35 -3.47
CA GLU A 285 23.02 -11.33 -2.41
C GLU A 285 24.15 -10.26 -2.44
N ARG A 286 24.72 -9.91 -3.61
CA ARG A 286 25.71 -8.81 -3.70
C ARG A 286 25.07 -7.47 -3.32
N GLY A 287 25.90 -6.56 -2.80
CA GLY A 287 25.42 -5.29 -2.26
C GLY A 287 24.58 -5.48 -0.99
N ASN A 288 24.89 -6.50 -0.18
CA ASN A 288 24.17 -6.84 1.05
C ASN A 288 22.68 -7.12 0.81
N GLY A 289 22.35 -7.73 -0.34
CA GLY A 289 21.00 -8.20 -0.66
C GLY A 289 20.00 -7.12 -1.09
N VAL A 290 20.42 -5.88 -1.34
CA VAL A 290 19.50 -4.76 -1.71
C VAL A 290 18.82 -4.90 -3.07
N ASN A 291 19.29 -5.80 -3.92
CA ASN A 291 18.95 -5.84 -5.34
C ASN A 291 17.69 -6.65 -5.66
N ALA A 292 17.04 -7.23 -4.66
CA ALA A 292 15.73 -7.85 -4.79
C ALA A 292 14.64 -6.99 -4.15
N GLY A 293 13.40 -7.10 -4.61
CA GLY A 293 12.31 -6.36 -4.00
C GLY A 293 10.91 -6.88 -4.26
N GLY A 294 9.96 -6.47 -3.42
CA GLY A 294 8.54 -6.79 -3.63
C GLY A 294 7.97 -5.96 -4.78
N ILE A 295 7.90 -4.64 -4.57
CA ILE A 295 7.54 -3.65 -5.58
C ILE A 295 8.69 -2.65 -5.69
N VAL A 296 9.28 -2.54 -6.88
CA VAL A 296 10.42 -1.67 -7.16
C VAL A 296 10.11 -0.75 -8.34
N VAL A 297 10.18 0.56 -8.12
CA VAL A 297 9.94 1.57 -9.15
C VAL A 297 11.21 2.38 -9.39
N THR A 298 11.90 2.11 -10.50
CA THR A 298 13.18 2.77 -10.84
C THR A 298 13.05 3.77 -11.99
N GLY A 299 12.15 3.53 -12.94
CA GLY A 299 11.89 4.46 -14.03
C GLY A 299 11.22 5.75 -13.57
N GLN A 300 11.80 6.90 -13.91
CA GLN A 300 11.30 8.23 -13.54
C GLN A 300 9.82 8.45 -13.92
N GLU A 301 9.10 9.24 -13.12
CA GLU A 301 7.68 9.60 -13.32
C GLU A 301 6.72 8.39 -13.40
N SER A 302 7.15 7.20 -12.93
CA SER A 302 6.33 5.98 -12.93
C SER A 302 5.52 5.83 -11.65
N LYS A 303 4.33 5.24 -11.75
CA LYS A 303 3.36 5.14 -10.66
C LYS A 303 2.82 3.74 -10.46
N MET A 304 2.83 3.28 -9.22
CA MET A 304 2.20 2.04 -8.77
C MET A 304 1.07 2.35 -7.79
N LYS A 305 -0.11 1.79 -8.04
CA LYS A 305 -1.26 1.92 -7.13
C LYS A 305 -1.90 0.57 -6.84
N VAL A 306 -2.15 0.28 -5.57
CA VAL A 306 -2.98 -0.85 -5.14
C VAL A 306 -4.14 -0.32 -4.31
N THR A 307 -5.37 -0.66 -4.71
CA THR A 307 -6.57 -0.18 -4.00
C THR A 307 -7.01 -1.12 -2.88
N GLY A 308 -6.65 -2.40 -2.95
CA GLY A 308 -6.92 -3.39 -1.90
C GLY A 308 -5.81 -3.49 -0.85
N GLN A 309 -5.87 -4.54 -0.03
CA GLN A 309 -4.85 -4.84 0.96
C GLN A 309 -3.57 -5.34 0.27
N VAL A 310 -2.41 -4.96 0.82
CA VAL A 310 -1.10 -5.37 0.33
C VAL A 310 -0.39 -6.22 1.39
N ASP A 311 -0.08 -7.46 1.04
CA ASP A 311 0.66 -8.40 1.87
C ASP A 311 1.98 -8.80 1.17
N ILE A 312 3.09 -8.19 1.59
CA ILE A 312 4.44 -8.46 1.09
C ILE A 312 5.28 -9.09 2.21
N THR A 313 5.75 -10.32 2.00
CA THR A 313 6.52 -11.08 2.99
C THR A 313 7.68 -11.84 2.37
N GLY A 314 8.69 -12.17 3.17
CA GLY A 314 9.80 -13.03 2.73
C GLY A 314 10.66 -12.45 1.61
N VAL A 315 10.72 -11.12 1.47
CA VAL A 315 11.56 -10.44 0.48
C VAL A 315 12.97 -10.30 1.03
N LYS A 316 13.95 -10.97 0.40
CA LYS A 316 15.38 -10.83 0.70
C LYS A 316 15.97 -9.61 0.01
N GLY A 317 15.49 -8.44 0.40
CA GLY A 317 15.79 -7.14 -0.20
C GLY A 317 14.85 -6.07 0.34
N SER A 318 14.24 -5.25 -0.51
CA SER A 318 13.29 -4.22 -0.07
C SER A 318 11.85 -4.55 -0.45
N SER A 319 10.92 -4.61 0.51
CA SER A 319 9.52 -4.96 0.20
C SER A 319 8.85 -3.91 -0.69
N LEU A 320 9.09 -2.62 -0.41
CA LEU A 320 8.75 -1.50 -1.28
C LEU A 320 10.00 -0.65 -1.55
N ALA A 321 10.25 -0.29 -2.81
CA ALA A 321 11.39 0.54 -3.17
C ALA A 321 11.12 1.54 -4.30
N THR A 322 11.64 2.76 -4.15
CA THR A 322 11.61 3.81 -5.18
C THR A 322 12.98 4.43 -5.37
N ASN A 323 13.41 4.55 -6.63
CA ASN A 323 14.72 5.10 -7.00
C ASN A 323 14.62 6.21 -8.04
N GLY A 324 13.56 6.24 -8.86
CA GLY A 324 13.39 7.20 -9.94
C GLY A 324 12.76 8.51 -9.46
N ASP A 325 13.17 9.62 -10.05
CA ASP A 325 12.59 10.93 -9.74
C ASP A 325 11.14 11.00 -10.16
N GLY A 326 10.30 11.61 -9.31
CA GLY A 326 8.86 11.70 -9.55
C GLY A 326 8.12 10.36 -9.52
N THR A 327 8.76 9.28 -9.05
CA THR A 327 8.10 7.98 -8.88
C THR A 327 7.14 7.98 -7.70
N GLU A 328 6.10 7.16 -7.78
CA GLU A 328 5.11 7.01 -6.71
C GLU A 328 4.72 5.54 -6.50
N ILE A 329 4.71 5.07 -5.26
CA ILE A 329 4.02 3.85 -4.84
C ILE A 329 2.92 4.25 -3.84
N SER A 330 1.67 3.87 -4.09
CA SER A 330 0.55 4.05 -3.17
C SER A 330 -0.13 2.72 -2.89
N VAL A 331 -0.15 2.31 -1.61
CA VAL A 331 -0.74 1.05 -1.15
C VAL A 331 -1.68 1.28 0.03
N GLY A 332 -2.76 0.51 0.09
CA GLY A 332 -3.83 0.69 1.09
C GLY A 332 -3.48 0.29 2.53
N GLY A 333 -2.30 -0.28 2.80
CA GLY A 333 -1.95 -0.93 4.08
C GLY A 333 -1.94 -2.46 3.96
N GLY A 334 -1.95 -3.18 5.08
CA GLY A 334 -1.78 -4.65 5.12
C GLY A 334 -0.48 -5.07 5.80
N ILE A 335 0.12 -6.19 5.37
CA ILE A 335 1.39 -6.68 5.92
C ILE A 335 2.55 -6.29 5.00
N ILE A 336 3.53 -5.56 5.51
CA ILE A 336 4.74 -5.22 4.75
C ILE A 336 5.94 -5.65 5.58
N SER A 337 6.64 -6.68 5.13
CA SER A 337 7.75 -7.24 5.90
C SER A 337 8.94 -7.58 5.02
N ALA A 338 10.11 -7.16 5.46
CA ALA A 338 11.37 -7.67 4.95
C ALA A 338 11.62 -9.09 5.46
N ALA A 339 12.54 -9.82 4.81
CA ALA A 339 13.08 -11.05 5.38
C ALA A 339 13.83 -10.76 6.69
N GLU A 340 13.82 -11.74 7.60
CA GLU A 340 14.59 -11.66 8.85
C GLU A 340 16.09 -11.64 8.57
N ASP A 341 16.80 -10.75 9.26
CA ASP A 341 18.25 -10.61 9.20
C ASP A 341 18.85 -10.61 10.61
N SER A 342 18.91 -11.79 11.22
CA SER A 342 19.21 -11.92 12.65
C SER A 342 20.59 -11.40 13.07
N ASN A 343 21.57 -11.37 12.17
CA ASN A 343 22.89 -10.80 12.40
C ASN A 343 23.02 -9.32 11.98
N LYS A 344 21.96 -8.76 11.37
CA LYS A 344 21.89 -7.36 10.92
C LYS A 344 23.02 -6.95 9.95
N GLU A 345 23.53 -7.89 9.15
CA GLU A 345 24.59 -7.61 8.17
C GLU A 345 24.04 -7.26 6.77
N LYS A 346 22.75 -7.54 6.54
CA LYS A 346 22.06 -7.32 5.27
C LYS A 346 21.24 -6.04 5.32
N ASN A 347 20.94 -5.53 4.14
CA ASN A 347 20.13 -4.34 3.93
C ASN A 347 18.71 -4.74 3.51
N TYR A 348 18.09 -5.63 4.29
CA TYR A 348 16.70 -6.03 4.09
C TYR A 348 15.77 -5.01 4.73
N HIS A 349 15.03 -4.28 3.88
CA HIS A 349 14.21 -3.15 4.29
C HIS A 349 12.72 -3.45 4.08
N ALA A 350 11.88 -3.00 5.01
CA ALA A 350 10.45 -2.97 4.74
C ALA A 350 10.16 -1.95 3.63
N VAL A 351 10.85 -0.80 3.68
CA VAL A 351 10.70 0.28 2.73
C VAL A 351 12.04 0.93 2.45
N ARG A 352 12.33 1.23 1.18
CA ARG A 352 13.51 1.98 0.74
C ARG A 352 13.10 3.11 -0.20
N VAL A 353 13.44 4.34 0.13
CA VAL A 353 13.13 5.52 -0.69
C VAL A 353 14.41 6.28 -0.99
N ASP A 354 14.94 6.06 -2.20
CA ASP A 354 16.10 6.78 -2.73
C ASP A 354 15.73 8.09 -3.42
N SER A 355 14.57 8.11 -4.09
CA SER A 355 13.94 9.26 -4.74
C SER A 355 12.46 8.94 -4.97
N GLY A 356 11.61 9.95 -5.10
CA GLY A 356 10.17 9.77 -5.28
C GLY A 356 9.40 9.62 -3.96
N THR A 357 8.17 9.11 -4.04
CA THR A 357 7.22 9.04 -2.92
C THR A 357 6.67 7.64 -2.70
N ILE A 358 6.64 7.18 -1.45
CA ILE A 358 5.89 5.99 -1.05
C ILE A 358 4.82 6.38 -0.03
N ASN A 359 3.57 6.02 -0.32
CA ASN A 359 2.41 6.23 0.52
C ASN A 359 1.85 4.88 0.99
N ILE A 360 1.85 4.64 2.31
CA ILE A 360 1.34 3.42 2.93
C ILE A 360 0.14 3.78 3.82
N ASN A 361 -1.03 3.29 3.45
CA ASN A 361 -2.30 3.55 4.13
C ASN A 361 -2.56 5.07 4.27
N THR A 362 -2.24 5.86 3.25
CA THR A 362 -2.44 7.32 3.22
C THR A 362 -2.43 7.80 1.78
N ASP A 363 -3.04 8.96 1.52
CA ASP A 363 -2.91 9.68 0.25
C ASP A 363 -1.74 10.68 0.26
N GLY A 364 -0.93 10.67 1.32
CA GLY A 364 0.18 11.60 1.57
C GLY A 364 -0.20 12.76 2.50
N GLN A 365 -1.50 12.99 2.73
CA GLN A 365 -2.00 14.03 3.64
C GLN A 365 -2.97 13.48 4.68
N THR A 366 -3.89 12.62 4.25
CA THR A 366 -4.95 12.03 5.05
C THR A 366 -4.61 10.57 5.34
N PRO A 367 -4.49 10.19 6.61
CA PRO A 367 -4.26 8.80 6.95
C PRO A 367 -5.51 7.96 6.64
N GLY A 368 -5.28 6.76 6.12
CA GLY A 368 -6.30 5.74 5.94
C GLY A 368 -6.62 5.00 7.23
N THR A 369 -7.49 4.00 7.13
CA THR A 369 -8.06 3.28 8.28
C THR A 369 -7.76 1.78 8.26
N VAL A 370 -6.89 1.33 7.34
CA VAL A 370 -6.57 -0.10 7.19
C VAL A 370 -5.52 -0.50 8.22
N SER A 371 -5.72 -1.66 8.86
CA SER A 371 -4.72 -2.24 9.76
C SER A 371 -3.43 -2.49 9.00
N THR A 372 -2.33 -1.91 9.48
CA THR A 372 -1.04 -1.92 8.79
C THR A 372 0.05 -2.44 9.72
N LYS A 373 0.71 -3.52 9.30
CA LYS A 373 1.68 -4.28 10.08
C LYS A 373 3.00 -4.31 9.35
N ILE A 374 4.01 -3.67 9.92
CA ILE A 374 5.30 -3.48 9.27
C ILE A 374 6.43 -4.09 10.10
N LYS A 375 7.29 -4.88 9.45
CA LYS A 375 8.49 -5.44 10.05
C LYS A 375 9.71 -5.19 9.17
N GLY A 376 10.73 -4.55 9.73
CA GLY A 376 11.95 -4.18 9.04
C GLY A 376 12.20 -2.67 9.11
N ASN A 377 13.44 -2.29 8.81
CA ASN A 377 13.84 -0.88 8.77
C ASN A 377 13.19 -0.16 7.58
N MET A 378 12.97 1.14 7.75
CA MET A 378 12.49 2.03 6.69
C MET A 378 13.58 3.05 6.37
N TYR A 379 14.18 2.91 5.20
CA TYR A 379 15.28 3.74 4.74
C TYR A 379 14.78 4.88 3.85
N VAL A 380 15.10 6.13 4.20
CA VAL A 380 14.68 7.32 3.44
C VAL A 380 15.83 8.32 3.35
N VAL A 381 16.26 8.64 2.14
CA VAL A 381 17.40 9.54 1.89
C VAL A 381 16.97 10.75 1.05
N GLY A 382 17.59 11.88 1.32
CA GLY A 382 17.63 13.07 0.48
C GLY A 382 19.01 13.22 -0.17
N LYS A 383 19.06 13.75 -1.38
CA LYS A 383 20.27 13.96 -2.16
C LYS A 383 20.26 15.37 -2.72
N HIS A 384 21.32 16.14 -2.51
CA HIS A 384 21.47 17.47 -3.09
C HIS A 384 22.93 17.78 -3.49
N GLY A 385 23.15 18.80 -4.32
CA GLY A 385 24.48 19.26 -4.72
C GLY A 385 24.62 19.40 -6.23
N LYS A 386 25.80 19.07 -6.78
CA LYS A 386 26.08 19.07 -8.22
C LYS A 386 26.44 17.67 -8.69
N ARG A 387 25.81 17.22 -9.78
CA ARG A 387 26.20 15.98 -10.45
C ARG A 387 26.64 16.23 -11.89
N VAL A 388 27.44 15.33 -12.43
CA VAL A 388 27.72 15.30 -13.87
C VAL A 388 26.46 14.86 -14.61
N LEU A 389 26.02 15.66 -15.59
CA LEU A 389 24.97 15.28 -16.51
C LEU A 389 25.54 14.19 -17.46
N GLU A 390 24.94 13.01 -17.49
CA GLU A 390 25.39 11.94 -18.39
C GLU A 390 25.42 12.41 -19.85
N TYR A 391 26.43 11.95 -20.60
CA TYR A 391 26.63 12.27 -22.03
C TYR A 391 26.81 13.77 -22.36
N SER A 392 27.00 14.63 -21.35
CA SER A 392 27.22 16.07 -21.55
C SER A 392 28.69 16.49 -21.71
N GLY A 393 29.62 15.54 -21.60
CA GLY A 393 31.06 15.86 -21.59
C GLY A 393 31.55 16.51 -20.29
N GLY A 394 30.90 16.24 -19.15
CA GLY A 394 31.32 16.74 -17.83
C GLY A 394 30.57 17.98 -17.35
N GLN A 395 29.44 18.34 -17.98
CA GLN A 395 28.61 19.44 -17.50
C GLN A 395 28.06 19.11 -16.10
N LEU A 396 28.26 20.03 -15.16
CA LEU A 396 27.67 19.93 -13.84
C LEU A 396 26.29 20.59 -13.83
N VAL A 397 25.31 19.89 -13.28
CA VAL A 397 23.96 20.40 -13.05
C VAL A 397 23.62 20.30 -11.57
N ASP A 398 22.87 21.29 -11.07
CA ASP A 398 22.32 21.21 -9.73
C ASP A 398 21.37 20.02 -9.65
N TRP A 399 21.42 19.35 -8.51
CA TRP A 399 20.66 18.16 -8.21
C TRP A 399 20.02 18.34 -6.86
N GLU A 400 18.73 18.10 -6.78
CA GLU A 400 17.98 18.08 -5.53
C GLU A 400 16.85 17.07 -5.69
N HIS A 401 16.94 15.97 -4.95
CA HIS A 401 15.90 14.98 -4.87
C HIS A 401 15.77 14.52 -3.43
N SER A 402 14.55 14.53 -2.90
CA SER A 402 14.26 13.97 -1.59
C SER A 402 13.34 12.78 -1.75
N GLY A 403 13.73 11.65 -1.18
CA GLY A 403 12.78 10.60 -0.88
C GLY A 403 11.71 11.12 0.07
N VAL A 404 10.45 10.75 -0.18
CA VAL A 404 9.31 11.03 0.70
C VAL A 404 8.63 9.72 1.08
N LEU A 405 8.52 9.47 2.37
CA LEU A 405 7.81 8.32 2.91
C LEU A 405 6.67 8.81 3.80
N ASN A 406 5.45 8.43 3.46
CA ASN A 406 4.24 8.70 4.23
C ASN A 406 3.65 7.38 4.72
N VAL A 407 3.58 7.18 6.04
CA VAL A 407 3.07 5.94 6.64
C VAL A 407 2.02 6.25 7.68
N ALA A 408 0.84 5.63 7.56
CA ALA A 408 -0.19 5.75 8.59
C ALA A 408 -0.46 4.42 9.31
N LEU A 409 -0.29 4.45 10.63
CA LEU A 409 -0.63 3.38 11.56
C LEU A 409 -1.74 3.92 12.48
N THR A 410 -2.99 3.55 12.19
CA THR A 410 -4.17 4.24 12.73
C THR A 410 -5.17 3.32 13.40
N THR A 411 -4.84 2.05 13.59
CA THR A 411 -5.69 1.08 14.29
C THR A 411 -4.94 0.44 15.46
N PRO A 412 -5.64 -0.09 16.48
CA PRO A 412 -4.99 -0.79 17.59
C PRO A 412 -4.15 -2.01 17.17
N ASP A 413 -4.50 -2.62 16.03
CA ASP A 413 -3.78 -3.77 15.47
C ASP A 413 -2.61 -3.38 14.56
N SER A 414 -2.44 -2.08 14.30
CA SER A 414 -1.36 -1.57 13.47
C SER A 414 -0.07 -1.50 14.27
N TYR A 415 1.02 -1.96 13.68
CA TYR A 415 2.33 -1.85 14.31
C TYR A 415 3.45 -1.71 13.29
N TRP A 416 4.58 -1.18 13.77
CA TRP A 416 5.84 -1.21 13.08
C TRP A 416 6.95 -1.66 14.05
N THR A 417 7.74 -2.65 13.66
CA THR A 417 8.99 -2.99 14.34
C THR A 417 10.15 -2.75 13.39
N GLY A 418 11.01 -1.79 13.72
CA GLY A 418 12.07 -1.30 12.86
C GLY A 418 12.56 0.09 13.26
N ALA A 419 13.63 0.55 12.62
CA ALA A 419 14.15 1.90 12.77
C ALA A 419 13.95 2.73 11.49
N ALA A 420 13.81 4.05 11.66
CA ALA A 420 13.91 5.01 10.56
C ALA A 420 15.40 5.25 10.27
N THR A 421 15.87 4.75 9.13
CA THR A 421 17.28 4.79 8.75
C THR A 421 17.51 5.68 7.54
N TYR A 422 18.75 6.11 7.37
CA TYR A 422 19.20 6.97 6.27
C TYR A 422 20.72 6.92 6.20
N ASP A 423 21.25 7.32 5.04
CA ASP A 423 22.66 7.62 4.90
C ASP A 423 22.88 9.14 4.98
N SER A 424 23.91 9.56 5.72
CA SER A 424 24.36 10.95 5.76
C SER A 424 25.87 10.98 5.51
N TYR A 425 26.27 11.50 4.35
CA TYR A 425 27.67 11.69 3.94
C TYR A 425 27.74 12.60 2.72
N THR A 426 28.94 13.05 2.37
CA THR A 426 29.19 13.78 1.12
C THR A 426 30.14 13.00 0.25
N ASP A 427 29.71 12.74 -0.98
CA ASP A 427 30.55 12.25 -2.06
C ASP A 427 31.15 13.43 -2.80
N ASP A 428 32.47 13.61 -2.67
CA ASP A 428 33.25 14.52 -3.50
C ASP A 428 34.04 13.70 -4.52
N TYR A 429 33.71 13.86 -5.80
CA TYR A 429 34.40 13.18 -6.90
C TYR A 429 35.60 13.97 -7.42
N GLY A 430 35.94 15.12 -6.80
CA GLY A 430 37.09 15.95 -7.13
C GLY A 430 36.84 17.01 -8.20
N ALA A 431 37.90 17.73 -8.58
CA ALA A 431 37.83 18.85 -9.51
C ALA A 431 37.28 18.42 -10.89
N GLY A 432 36.06 18.89 -11.21
CA GLY A 432 35.37 18.62 -12.48
C GLY A 432 34.33 17.49 -12.46
N ALA A 433 34.17 16.78 -11.34
CA ALA A 433 33.29 15.60 -11.25
C ALA A 433 32.04 15.76 -10.36
N GLY A 434 31.83 16.95 -9.78
CA GLY A 434 30.66 17.27 -8.96
C GLY A 434 30.75 16.77 -7.51
N ASN A 435 29.80 17.21 -6.69
CA ASN A 435 29.67 16.85 -5.28
C ASN A 435 28.22 16.48 -4.98
N THR A 436 27.96 15.28 -4.46
CA THR A 436 26.62 14.84 -4.04
C THR A 436 26.60 14.67 -2.54
N VAL A 437 25.71 15.39 -1.88
CA VAL A 437 25.43 15.25 -0.45
C VAL A 437 24.26 14.30 -0.29
N HIS A 438 24.47 13.23 0.48
CA HIS A 438 23.42 12.36 1.00
C HIS A 438 23.02 12.86 2.38
N ASP A 439 21.73 13.01 2.60
CA ASP A 439 21.14 13.49 3.84
C ASP A 439 19.81 12.76 4.13
N VAL A 440 19.14 13.14 5.22
CA VAL A 440 17.86 12.57 5.63
C VAL A 440 16.77 12.93 4.61
N GLY A 441 15.97 11.94 4.20
CA GLY A 441 14.75 12.20 3.42
C GLY A 441 13.55 12.57 4.30
N GLN A 442 12.38 12.79 3.69
CA GLN A 442 11.17 13.18 4.42
C GLN A 442 10.37 11.96 4.86
N PHE A 443 10.48 11.58 6.14
CA PHE A 443 9.63 10.55 6.73
C PHE A 443 8.50 11.16 7.59
N ASN A 444 7.27 11.03 7.12
CA ASN A 444 6.04 11.43 7.81
C ASN A 444 5.29 10.20 8.35
N LEU A 445 5.03 10.18 9.67
CA LEU A 445 4.38 9.09 10.36
C LEU A 445 3.09 9.57 11.06
N TRP A 446 1.97 8.89 10.81
CA TRP A 446 0.77 8.97 11.65
C TRP A 446 0.76 7.75 12.57
N LEU A 447 0.75 7.99 13.87
CA LEU A 447 0.78 6.95 14.90
C LEU A 447 -0.35 7.19 15.90
N GLN A 448 -1.47 6.49 15.71
CA GLN A 448 -2.74 6.84 16.34
C GLN A 448 -3.50 5.59 16.81
N ASN A 449 -4.49 5.82 17.67
CA ASN A 449 -5.49 4.84 18.11
C ASN A 449 -4.89 3.53 18.63
N GLY A 450 -3.85 3.61 19.45
CA GLY A 450 -3.20 2.45 20.04
C GLY A 450 -2.17 1.74 19.14
N ALA A 451 -1.94 2.21 17.91
CA ALA A 451 -0.89 1.67 17.06
C ALA A 451 0.49 1.76 17.70
N VAL A 452 1.35 0.77 17.45
CA VAL A 452 2.64 0.64 18.16
C VAL A 452 3.83 0.70 17.19
N TRP A 453 4.77 1.59 17.44
CA TRP A 453 6.10 1.55 16.84
C TRP A 453 7.12 1.04 17.87
N THR A 454 7.75 -0.10 17.61
CA THR A 454 8.93 -0.56 18.36
C THR A 454 10.18 -0.11 17.62
N ASN A 455 10.86 0.92 18.12
CA ASN A 455 12.08 1.44 17.54
C ASN A 455 13.24 0.51 17.92
N GLU A 456 13.54 -0.41 17.01
CA GLU A 456 14.59 -1.42 17.11
C GLU A 456 15.05 -1.76 15.69
N SER A 457 16.30 -1.47 15.37
CA SER A 457 16.91 -1.76 14.08
C SER A 457 16.86 -3.25 13.78
N GLN A 458 16.40 -3.61 12.58
CA GLN A 458 16.22 -4.99 12.12
C GLN A 458 17.19 -5.40 11.00
N SER A 459 18.02 -4.48 10.53
CA SER A 459 18.95 -4.65 9.41
C SER A 459 20.16 -3.76 9.62
N HIS A 460 21.16 -3.85 8.76
CA HIS A 460 22.22 -2.84 8.70
C HIS A 460 21.59 -1.46 8.40
N GLU A 461 22.04 -0.41 9.10
CA GLU A 461 21.36 0.89 9.11
C GLU A 461 21.81 1.83 8.00
N THR A 462 22.96 1.55 7.38
CA THR A 462 23.51 2.33 6.27
C THR A 462 23.62 1.48 5.01
N THR A 463 23.44 2.07 3.83
CA THR A 463 23.45 1.27 2.59
C THR A 463 24.81 1.19 1.92
N THR A 464 25.75 2.04 2.34
CA THR A 464 27.09 2.16 1.76
C THR A 464 28.18 1.64 2.71
N THR A 465 29.31 1.24 2.13
CA THR A 465 30.53 0.83 2.85
C THR A 465 31.53 1.97 3.01
N VAL A 466 31.17 3.19 2.58
CA VAL A 466 32.02 4.37 2.78
C VAL A 466 32.12 4.66 4.27
N LYS A 467 33.35 4.69 4.80
CA LYS A 467 33.66 4.84 6.24
C LYS A 467 33.08 6.09 6.92
N ALA A 468 32.55 7.04 6.15
CA ALA A 468 31.95 8.28 6.65
C ALA A 468 30.44 8.17 6.91
N ALA A 469 29.73 7.23 6.27
CA ALA A 469 28.29 7.10 6.47
C ALA A 469 28.01 6.57 7.89
N LYS A 470 27.21 7.33 8.64
CA LYS A 470 26.84 6.96 10.00
C LYS A 470 25.37 7.29 10.26
N TRP A 471 24.62 6.28 10.69
CA TRP A 471 23.30 6.48 11.25
C TRP A 471 23.42 6.94 12.71
N ASN A 472 22.85 8.11 13.03
CA ASN A 472 22.96 8.73 14.36
C ASN A 472 21.66 8.66 15.16
N GLY A 473 20.66 7.93 14.66
CA GLY A 473 19.33 7.85 15.26
C GLY A 473 18.23 8.13 14.26
N ALA A 474 17.01 7.79 14.65
CA ALA A 474 15.83 7.97 13.81
C ALA A 474 15.50 9.46 13.67
N ILE A 475 15.14 9.88 12.46
CA ILE A 475 14.66 11.24 12.20
C ILE A 475 13.31 11.15 11.49
N LEU A 476 12.30 11.77 12.10
CA LEU A 476 10.97 11.92 11.51
C LEU A 476 10.80 13.39 11.11
N ASN A 477 10.54 13.61 9.82
CA ASN A 477 10.15 14.92 9.32
C ASN A 477 8.84 15.38 9.98
N ARG A 478 7.88 14.46 10.13
CA ARG A 478 6.61 14.73 10.81
C ARG A 478 6.14 13.52 11.60
N LEU A 479 5.72 13.75 12.85
CA LEU A 479 4.96 12.79 13.65
C LEU A 479 3.58 13.37 13.98
N VAL A 480 2.53 12.65 13.60
CA VAL A 480 1.14 12.97 13.93
C VAL A 480 0.60 11.91 14.88
N GLY A 481 0.51 12.28 16.15
CA GLY A 481 -0.09 11.47 17.20
C GLY A 481 -1.63 11.47 17.14
N GLY A 482 -2.24 10.85 18.16
CA GLY A 482 -3.68 10.85 18.36
C GLY A 482 -4.26 12.24 18.57
N SER A 483 -5.51 12.46 18.15
CA SER A 483 -6.20 13.75 18.35
C SER A 483 -6.44 14.08 19.82
N GLU A 484 -6.44 13.07 20.69
CA GLU A 484 -6.67 13.17 22.13
C GLU A 484 -5.90 12.06 22.86
N PRO A 485 -5.66 12.17 24.18
CA PRO A 485 -4.86 11.19 24.92
C PRO A 485 -5.33 9.74 24.80
N THR A 486 -6.64 9.47 24.73
CA THR A 486 -7.20 8.11 24.60
C THR A 486 -7.00 7.51 23.19
N LYS A 487 -6.67 8.34 22.21
CA LYS A 487 -6.32 7.94 20.83
C LYS A 487 -4.83 7.99 20.57
N SER A 488 -4.01 8.09 21.61
CA SER A 488 -2.55 8.10 21.50
C SER A 488 -2.04 6.85 20.78
N GLY A 489 -1.01 7.02 19.97
CA GLY A 489 -0.18 5.91 19.50
C GLY A 489 1.03 5.72 20.42
N PHE A 490 1.68 4.56 20.34
CA PHE A 490 2.73 4.14 21.27
C PHE A 490 4.06 3.97 20.55
N ILE A 491 5.13 4.51 21.12
CA ILE A 491 6.51 4.25 20.72
C ILE A 491 7.18 3.46 21.84
N ILE A 492 7.81 2.33 21.52
CA ILE A 492 8.67 1.59 22.43
C ILE A 492 10.10 1.87 21.99
N GLN A 493 10.81 2.69 22.76
CA GLN A 493 12.16 3.12 22.41
C GLN A 493 13.20 2.13 22.95
N LYS A 494 13.73 1.28 22.08
CA LYS A 494 14.77 0.29 22.43
C LYS A 494 16.15 0.70 21.94
N GLU A 495 16.23 1.43 20.84
CA GLU A 495 17.50 1.92 20.30
C GLU A 495 18.20 2.89 21.24
N ASN A 496 19.52 2.78 21.36
CA ASN A 496 20.34 3.67 22.18
C ASN A 496 20.54 5.05 21.53
N THR A 497 20.33 5.14 20.22
CA THR A 497 20.34 6.39 19.47
C THR A 497 19.02 7.15 19.64
N PRO A 498 19.03 8.49 19.54
CA PRO A 498 17.83 9.29 19.69
C PRO A 498 16.78 9.06 18.59
N ILE A 499 15.56 9.53 18.87
CA ILE A 499 14.53 9.84 17.88
C ILE A 499 14.41 11.36 17.83
N ASP A 500 14.71 11.97 16.68
CA ASP A 500 14.50 13.39 16.43
C ASP A 500 13.21 13.59 15.59
N ILE A 501 12.33 14.46 16.06
CA ILE A 501 11.04 14.78 15.45
C ILE A 501 11.06 16.26 15.07
N LEU A 502 11.11 16.54 13.77
CA LEU A 502 11.23 17.91 13.28
C LEU A 502 9.92 18.69 13.45
N SER A 503 8.78 18.04 13.17
CA SER A 503 7.44 18.61 13.33
C SER A 503 6.50 17.64 14.04
N TYR A 504 5.95 18.04 15.18
CA TYR A 504 5.05 17.22 15.98
C TYR A 504 3.64 17.82 16.10
N LYS A 505 2.62 16.95 16.07
CA LYS A 505 1.23 17.30 16.36
C LYS A 505 0.54 16.15 17.10
N GLY A 506 -0.25 16.47 18.13
CA GLY A 506 -1.21 15.54 18.73
C GLY A 506 -0.70 14.88 20.02
N ASN A 507 -1.09 13.62 20.24
CA ASN A 507 -0.82 12.86 21.47
C ASN A 507 -0.08 11.55 21.17
N THR A 508 1.07 11.35 21.80
CA THR A 508 1.89 10.15 21.66
C THR A 508 2.40 9.71 23.02
N THR A 509 2.41 8.40 23.24
CA THR A 509 2.95 7.77 24.44
C THR A 509 4.25 7.08 24.08
N ILE A 510 5.33 7.30 24.85
CA ILE A 510 6.63 6.71 24.60
C ILE A 510 7.05 5.89 25.82
N PHE A 511 7.30 4.61 25.63
CA PHE A 511 7.78 3.71 26.68
C PHE A 511 9.30 3.62 26.65
N TYR A 512 9.89 3.81 27.82
CA TYR A 512 11.30 3.61 28.12
C TYR A 512 11.46 2.54 29.19
N ALA A 513 12.21 1.49 28.87
CA ALA A 513 12.62 0.54 29.90
C ALA A 513 13.63 1.20 30.85
N HIS A 514 13.77 0.65 32.06
CA HIS A 514 14.81 1.04 33.00
C HIS A 514 15.48 -0.21 33.56
N THR A 515 16.68 -0.05 34.13
CA THR A 515 17.41 -1.15 34.79
C THR A 515 17.47 -0.94 36.29
N ILE A 516 17.33 -2.04 37.04
CA ILE A 516 17.54 -2.10 38.49
C ILE A 516 19.01 -2.32 38.88
N GLU A 517 19.88 -2.56 37.89
CA GLU A 517 21.31 -2.81 38.09
C GLU A 517 22.14 -1.51 38.14
N GLY A 518 21.55 -0.37 37.77
CA GLY A 518 22.25 0.91 37.71
C GLY A 518 21.34 2.11 37.98
N LYS A 519 21.90 3.12 38.66
CA LYS A 519 21.23 4.41 38.90
C LYS A 519 21.47 5.39 37.75
N ASP A 520 20.62 6.41 37.67
CA ASP A 520 20.83 7.58 36.82
C ASP A 520 22.13 8.31 37.18
N SER A 521 22.53 9.31 36.37
CA SER A 521 23.78 10.05 36.57
C SER A 521 23.85 10.79 37.91
N LEU A 522 22.70 11.08 38.53
CA LEU A 522 22.62 11.74 39.84
C LEU A 522 22.53 10.76 41.02
N GLY A 523 22.44 9.45 40.75
CA GLY A 523 22.32 8.41 41.79
C GLY A 523 20.96 8.36 42.50
N LYS A 524 19.94 9.07 42.00
CA LYS A 524 18.65 9.28 42.68
C LYS A 524 17.53 8.40 42.13
N GLY A 525 17.62 7.96 40.87
CA GLY A 525 16.62 7.15 40.18
C GLY A 525 17.22 5.94 39.49
N TRP A 526 16.39 5.05 38.96
CA TRP A 526 16.85 4.00 38.05
C TRP A 526 17.27 4.59 36.70
N LYS A 527 18.28 3.97 36.07
CA LYS A 527 18.78 4.39 34.76
C LYS A 527 17.79 3.97 33.67
N MET A 528 17.38 4.93 32.83
CA MET A 528 16.59 4.65 31.62
C MET A 528 17.44 3.99 30.53
N ILE A 529 16.83 3.07 29.77
CA ILE A 529 17.41 2.37 28.62
C ILE A 529 16.86 3.00 27.34
N GLY A 530 17.70 3.15 26.31
CA GLY A 530 17.34 3.75 25.03
C GLY A 530 17.74 5.22 24.90
N GLY A 531 17.70 5.76 23.68
CA GLY A 531 18.10 7.11 23.32
C GLY A 531 17.01 8.15 23.57
N ASP A 532 17.39 9.42 23.57
CA ASP A 532 16.46 10.53 23.86
C ASP A 532 15.40 10.71 22.76
N THR A 533 14.27 11.31 23.09
CA THR A 533 13.29 11.83 22.14
C THR A 533 13.44 13.34 22.07
N LYS A 534 13.72 13.90 20.89
CA LYS A 534 13.86 15.34 20.71
C LYS A 534 12.79 15.85 19.75
N VAL A 535 12.09 16.89 20.14
CA VAL A 535 11.06 17.56 19.33
C VAL A 535 11.56 18.96 18.99
N GLU A 536 11.71 19.26 17.70
CA GLU A 536 12.15 20.59 17.27
C GLU A 536 11.01 21.60 17.34
N LYS A 537 9.85 21.27 16.75
CA LYS A 537 8.65 22.12 16.73
C LYS A 537 7.41 21.29 17.02
N ALA A 538 6.46 21.89 17.73
CA ALA A 538 5.16 21.28 18.01
C ALA A 538 4.00 22.24 17.73
N GLU A 539 2.88 21.72 17.24
CA GLU A 539 1.62 22.46 17.17
C GLU A 539 1.02 22.66 18.57
N THR A 540 0.29 23.76 18.78
CA THR A 540 -0.36 24.09 20.06
C THR A 540 -1.24 22.95 20.56
N GLY A 541 -1.09 22.60 21.86
CA GLY A 541 -1.87 21.55 22.50
C GLY A 541 -1.31 20.15 22.31
N SER A 542 -0.11 20.01 21.74
CA SER A 542 0.55 18.72 21.58
C SER A 542 1.06 18.19 22.92
N VAL A 543 0.95 16.87 23.12
CA VAL A 543 1.30 16.19 24.37
C VAL A 543 2.15 14.95 24.07
N ILE A 544 3.26 14.79 24.80
CA ILE A 544 4.00 13.53 24.85
C ILE A 544 3.94 13.00 26.28
N THR A 545 3.53 11.74 26.43
CA THR A 545 3.55 11.03 27.72
C THR A 545 4.65 9.98 27.71
N LEU A 546 5.64 10.12 28.57
CA LEU A 546 6.67 9.11 28.78
C LEU A 546 6.21 8.12 29.86
N LEU A 547 6.37 6.83 29.61
CA LEU A 547 6.10 5.77 30.57
C LEU A 547 7.33 4.90 30.80
N THR A 548 7.44 4.37 32.01
CA THR A 548 8.37 3.28 32.33
C THR A 548 7.65 2.18 33.11
N GLY A 549 8.19 0.97 33.15
CA GLY A 549 7.64 -0.12 33.94
C GLY A 549 7.70 0.15 35.45
N ASN A 550 7.01 -0.66 36.24
CA ASN A 550 7.00 -0.57 37.71
C ASN A 550 8.04 -1.49 38.39
N GLU A 551 8.86 -2.20 37.62
CA GLU A 551 9.87 -3.13 38.15
C GLU A 551 10.80 -2.41 39.15
N GLY A 552 11.04 -3.00 40.32
CA GLY A 552 11.89 -2.38 41.35
C GLY A 552 11.39 -1.04 41.91
N LEU A 553 10.13 -0.64 41.65
CA LEU A 553 9.52 0.59 42.14
C LEU A 553 8.30 0.28 43.00
N LYS A 554 8.36 0.64 44.28
CA LYS A 554 7.23 0.51 45.21
C LYS A 554 6.36 1.77 45.19
N THR A 555 5.51 1.91 44.19
CA THR A 555 4.69 3.13 43.95
C THR A 555 3.71 3.45 45.09
N ASN A 556 3.28 2.45 45.85
CA ASN A 556 2.33 2.61 46.96
C ASN A 556 3.01 2.73 48.35
N SER A 557 4.34 2.70 48.40
CA SER A 557 5.08 2.77 49.67
C SER A 557 4.99 4.16 50.31
N GLN A 558 4.90 4.18 51.64
CA GLN A 558 4.97 5.41 52.42
C GLN A 558 6.40 5.76 52.85
N GLU A 559 7.35 4.84 52.66
CA GLU A 559 8.76 5.05 53.01
C GLU A 559 9.40 6.16 52.17
N VAL A 560 10.17 7.02 52.83
CA VAL A 560 10.86 8.15 52.18
C VAL A 560 11.82 7.68 51.09
N ALA A 561 12.54 6.57 51.34
CA ALA A 561 13.48 6.01 50.37
C ALA A 561 12.79 5.57 49.08
N ASP A 562 11.65 4.87 49.19
CA ASP A 562 10.87 4.39 48.04
C ASP A 562 10.26 5.56 47.25
N LYS A 563 9.68 6.55 47.94
CA LYS A 563 9.15 7.77 47.29
C LYS A 563 10.22 8.56 46.55
N ASN A 564 11.42 8.67 47.15
CA ASN A 564 12.55 9.34 46.53
C ASN A 564 13.03 8.56 45.30
N LEU A 565 13.07 7.23 45.36
CA LEU A 565 13.44 6.39 44.23
C LEU A 565 12.45 6.52 43.06
N VAL A 566 11.15 6.49 43.35
CA VAL A 566 10.09 6.70 42.35
C VAL A 566 10.25 8.08 41.71
N SER A 567 10.39 9.13 42.51
CA SER A 567 10.53 10.51 42.02
C SER A 567 11.82 10.70 41.21
N GLY A 568 12.93 10.12 41.68
CA GLY A 568 14.20 10.15 40.96
C GLY A 568 14.13 9.40 39.64
N THR A 569 13.41 8.28 39.58
CA THR A 569 13.21 7.51 38.34
C THR A 569 12.32 8.25 37.35
N LEU A 570 11.24 8.89 37.81
CA LEU A 570 10.40 9.75 36.98
C LEU A 570 11.17 10.97 36.45
N ASN A 571 12.07 11.54 37.26
CA ASN A 571 12.97 12.62 36.83
C ASN A 571 13.97 12.14 35.76
N ALA A 572 14.57 10.95 35.94
CA ALA A 572 15.43 10.34 34.94
C ALA A 572 14.67 10.07 33.62
N LEU A 573 13.41 9.66 33.70
CA LEU A 573 12.52 9.51 32.55
C LEU A 573 12.22 10.86 31.88
N ALA A 574 11.90 11.90 32.65
CA ALA A 574 11.64 13.24 32.12
C ALA A 574 12.82 13.79 31.30
N ASN A 575 14.05 13.51 31.73
CA ASN A 575 15.28 13.91 31.03
C ASN A 575 15.46 13.25 29.65
N LYS A 576 14.61 12.29 29.27
CA LYS A 576 14.62 11.68 27.92
C LYS A 576 13.91 12.53 26.88
N LEU A 577 13.04 13.47 27.27
CA LEU A 577 12.31 14.33 26.34
C LEU A 577 12.94 15.72 26.25
N TRP A 578 13.28 16.13 25.03
CA TRP A 578 13.82 17.44 24.73
C TRP A 578 12.84 18.22 23.86
N TYR A 579 12.52 19.45 24.24
CA TYR A 579 11.79 20.38 23.39
C TYR A 579 12.70 21.53 22.98
N MET A 580 13.13 21.56 21.71
CA MET A 580 14.16 22.50 21.27
C MET A 580 13.63 23.94 21.19
N ALA A 581 12.33 24.11 20.90
CA ALA A 581 11.66 25.41 20.83
C ALA A 581 11.13 25.93 22.20
N HIS A 582 11.45 25.29 23.33
CA HIS A 582 10.92 25.68 24.66
C HIS A 582 11.19 27.14 25.07
N LYS A 583 12.20 27.78 24.47
CA LYS A 583 12.53 29.19 24.72
C LYS A 583 11.63 30.15 23.94
N THR A 584 11.02 29.68 22.87
CA THR A 584 10.25 30.50 21.91
C THR A 584 8.76 30.19 21.96
N ASP A 585 8.34 29.00 22.40
CA ASP A 585 6.94 28.69 22.66
C ASP A 585 6.76 27.58 23.73
N THR A 586 5.51 27.34 24.10
CA THR A 586 5.09 26.33 25.09
C THR A 586 4.10 25.33 24.48
N ASN A 587 4.22 25.04 23.18
CA ASN A 587 3.23 24.24 22.45
C ASN A 587 3.23 22.75 22.82
N LEU A 588 4.35 22.25 23.36
CA LEU A 588 4.49 20.87 23.80
C LEU A 588 4.36 20.73 25.32
N THR A 589 3.45 19.87 25.76
CA THR A 589 3.37 19.40 27.15
C THR A 589 4.00 18.01 27.29
N GLY A 590 4.98 17.89 28.19
CA GLY A 590 5.53 16.59 28.60
C GLY A 590 4.85 16.05 29.87
N LYS A 591 4.59 14.75 29.90
CA LYS A 591 4.13 14.03 31.10
C LYS A 591 5.01 12.81 31.33
N VAL A 592 5.16 12.41 32.59
CA VAL A 592 5.84 11.17 32.97
C VAL A 592 4.92 10.31 33.83
N GLY A 593 5.05 8.99 33.72
CA GLY A 593 4.29 8.05 34.53
C GLY A 593 4.96 6.70 34.65
N ILE A 594 4.51 5.92 35.62
CA ILE A 594 4.84 4.50 35.76
C ILE A 594 3.65 3.73 35.24
N ALA A 595 3.88 2.87 34.26
CA ALA A 595 2.88 1.91 33.81
C ALA A 595 2.66 0.90 34.93
N GLU A 596 1.46 0.87 35.47
CA GLU A 596 1.03 -0.23 36.32
C GLU A 596 0.84 -1.45 35.42
N GLY A 597 1.56 -2.55 35.71
CA GLY A 597 1.26 -3.81 35.05
C GLY A 597 -0.20 -4.19 35.30
N LEU A 598 -0.80 -4.97 34.39
CA LEU A 598 -1.87 -5.87 34.80
C LEU A 598 -1.28 -6.69 35.95
N THR A 599 -1.68 -6.38 37.19
CA THR A 599 -1.36 -7.20 38.34
C THR A 599 -1.75 -8.63 37.99
N SER A 600 -0.74 -9.50 37.90
CA SER A 600 -0.89 -10.95 37.78
C SER A 600 -1.89 -11.49 38.80
#